data_AF-A0A514XMH6-F1
#
_entry.id   AF-A0A514XMH6-F1
#
_cell.length_a   1.000
_cell.length_b   1.000
_cell.length_c   1.000
_cell.angle_alpha   90.00
_cell.angle_beta   90.00
_cell.angle_gamma   90.00
#
_symmetry.space_group_name_H-M   'P 1'
#
loop_
_entity.id
_entity.type
_entity.pdbx_description
1 polymer ?
#
loop_
_entity_poly.entity_id
_entity_poly.type
_entity_poly.pdbx_seq_one_letter_code
_entity_poly.pdbx_strand_id
1 'polypeptide(L)'
;MFSKIVVAAVLTLTAPLAFADHMGPNGDKFYDEAAHFTNACSQGPCKAPYSAMLVYSQNPRLNKLSPQQTDMLRAVANYQAQIWGDTILEGDFHSAGRTRLDSAVVYFKGDRVAGFKIRYSEKAWNTSECAFDGSKDSLKGCKEGRISEESYVSPDFQTFFTDEDRQAGFSLGLN
;
A
#
# COMPACT_ATOMS: atom_id res chain seq x y z
N MET A 1 -11.07 -59.09 20.88
CA MET A 1 -10.44 -58.34 19.78
C MET A 1 -11.07 -56.96 19.76
N PHE A 2 -10.39 -55.95 20.33
CA PHE A 2 -10.93 -54.58 20.42
C PHE A 2 -10.39 -53.71 19.29
N SER A 3 -11.32 -53.18 18.50
CA SER A 3 -11.08 -52.38 17.31
C SER A 3 -10.57 -50.99 17.70
N LYS A 4 -9.39 -50.60 17.18
CA LYS A 4 -8.83 -49.26 17.37
C LYS A 4 -9.42 -48.32 16.31
N ILE A 5 -10.30 -47.42 16.73
CA ILE A 5 -10.81 -46.32 15.91
C ILE A 5 -9.69 -45.27 15.83
N VAL A 6 -9.15 -45.07 14.63
CA VAL A 6 -8.21 -43.99 14.30
C VAL A 6 -9.05 -42.74 14.03
N VAL A 7 -9.05 -41.79 14.96
CA VAL A 7 -9.61 -40.46 14.72
C VAL A 7 -8.55 -39.64 13.99
N ALA A 8 -8.71 -39.50 12.67
CA ALA A 8 -7.95 -38.55 11.87
C ALA A 8 -8.50 -37.14 12.14
N ALA A 9 -7.75 -36.34 12.89
CA ALA A 9 -8.06 -34.92 13.07
C ALA A 9 -7.71 -34.19 11.76
N VAL A 10 -8.75 -33.78 11.02
CA VAL A 10 -8.60 -32.87 9.87
C VAL A 10 -8.34 -31.47 10.43
N LEU A 11 -7.07 -31.06 10.47
CA LEU A 11 -6.70 -29.65 10.64
C LEU A 11 -7.08 -28.91 9.35
N THR A 12 -8.24 -28.26 9.35
CA THR A 12 -8.56 -27.20 8.39
C THR A 12 -7.69 -25.98 8.72
N LEU A 13 -6.60 -25.81 7.99
CA LEU A 13 -5.82 -24.58 7.92
C LEU A 13 -6.67 -23.50 7.25
N THR A 14 -7.47 -22.76 8.01
CA THR A 14 -8.01 -21.48 7.56
C THR A 14 -6.89 -20.47 7.65
N ALA A 15 -6.12 -20.29 6.58
CA ALA A 15 -5.26 -19.13 6.46
C ALA A 15 -6.15 -17.88 6.45
N PRO A 16 -5.98 -16.92 7.38
CA PRO A 16 -6.62 -15.64 7.26
C PRO A 16 -6.05 -14.97 6.00
N LEU A 17 -6.91 -14.72 5.02
CA LEU A 17 -6.62 -13.70 4.01
C LEU A 17 -6.45 -12.40 4.79
N ALA A 18 -5.22 -11.96 4.97
CA ALA A 18 -4.91 -10.69 5.60
C ALA A 18 -5.39 -9.59 4.65
N PHE A 19 -6.67 -9.24 4.72
CA PHE A 19 -7.18 -8.04 4.09
C PHE A 19 -6.60 -6.87 4.87
N ALA A 20 -5.65 -6.21 4.22
CA ALA A 20 -4.89 -5.03 4.66
C ALA A 20 -5.74 -3.78 4.94
N ASP A 21 -7.07 -3.91 4.90
CA ASP A 21 -7.97 -2.78 4.83
C ASP A 21 -8.48 -2.42 6.22
N HIS A 22 -8.30 -1.16 6.59
CA HIS A 22 -8.93 -0.64 7.80
C HIS A 22 -10.27 -0.02 7.38
N MET A 23 -11.36 -0.71 7.69
CA MET A 23 -12.72 -0.23 7.40
C MET A 23 -13.26 0.57 8.59
N GLY A 24 -13.13 1.90 8.51
CA GLY A 24 -13.74 2.82 9.45
C GLY A 24 -15.24 3.00 9.22
N PRO A 25 -15.88 3.97 9.89
CA PRO A 25 -17.28 4.29 9.68
C PRO A 25 -17.57 4.61 8.20
N ASN A 26 -18.54 3.91 7.59
CA ASN A 26 -18.89 4.01 6.17
C ASN A 26 -17.80 3.52 5.19
N GLY A 27 -16.95 2.57 5.59
CA GLY A 27 -15.90 2.00 4.74
C GLY A 27 -16.37 1.61 3.34
N ASP A 28 -17.47 0.86 3.23
CA ASP A 28 -18.04 0.43 1.94
C ASP A 28 -18.37 1.62 1.01
N LYS A 29 -18.95 2.69 1.55
CA LYS A 29 -19.27 3.89 0.77
C LYS A 29 -18.00 4.60 0.30
N PHE A 30 -16.95 4.58 1.11
CA PHE A 30 -15.67 5.17 0.72
C PHE A 30 -14.98 4.34 -0.36
N TYR A 31 -15.07 3.01 -0.30
CA TYR A 31 -14.59 2.13 -1.36
C TYR A 31 -15.27 2.44 -2.70
N ASP A 32 -16.61 2.51 -2.70
CA ASP A 32 -17.40 2.90 -3.88
C ASP A 32 -16.99 4.29 -4.41
N GLU A 33 -16.78 5.26 -3.51
CA GLU A 33 -16.37 6.61 -3.87
C GLU A 33 -14.98 6.64 -4.54
N ALA A 34 -14.02 5.87 -4.03
CA ALA A 34 -12.69 5.75 -4.63
C ALA A 34 -12.76 5.08 -6.02
N ALA A 35 -13.57 4.03 -6.18
CA ALA A 35 -13.77 3.38 -7.47
C ALA A 35 -14.39 4.34 -8.50
N HIS A 36 -15.37 5.15 -8.10
CA HIS A 36 -15.94 6.19 -8.95
C HIS A 36 -14.90 7.25 -9.33
N PHE A 37 -14.05 7.68 -8.39
CA PHE A 37 -12.95 8.59 -8.66
C PHE A 37 -11.96 8.01 -9.68
N THR A 38 -11.53 6.76 -9.50
CA THR A 38 -10.60 6.07 -10.42
C THR A 38 -11.18 5.98 -11.82
N ASN A 39 -12.45 5.61 -11.96
CA ASN A 39 -13.12 5.57 -13.26
C ASN A 39 -13.20 6.97 -13.89
N ALA A 40 -13.62 7.98 -13.12
CA ALA A 40 -13.73 9.35 -13.60
C ALA A 40 -12.38 9.95 -14.04
N CYS A 41 -11.29 9.56 -13.39
CA CYS A 41 -9.93 10.02 -13.68
C CYS A 41 -9.09 9.03 -14.50
N SER A 42 -9.71 7.99 -15.09
CA SER A 42 -9.02 7.01 -15.95
C SER A 42 -8.38 7.65 -17.19
N GLN A 43 -8.87 8.82 -17.59
CA GLN A 43 -8.31 9.66 -18.64
C GLN A 43 -8.22 11.11 -18.13
N GLY A 44 -7.18 11.82 -18.54
CA GLY A 44 -6.99 13.23 -18.17
C GLY A 44 -7.71 14.17 -19.15
N PRO A 45 -8.37 15.23 -18.69
CA PRO A 45 -8.67 15.55 -17.28
C PRO A 45 -9.80 14.67 -16.71
N CYS A 46 -9.88 14.58 -15.38
CA CYS A 46 -10.96 13.87 -14.69
C CYS A 46 -12.35 14.34 -15.14
N LYS A 47 -13.28 13.41 -15.32
CA LYS A 47 -14.68 13.73 -15.60
C LYS A 47 -15.37 14.28 -14.36
N ALA A 48 -16.16 15.34 -14.55
CA ALA A 48 -17.00 15.90 -13.49
C ALA A 48 -17.92 14.82 -12.86
N PRO A 49 -18.21 14.89 -11.56
CA PRO A 49 -17.91 15.99 -10.63
C PRO A 49 -16.52 15.88 -9.97
N TYR A 50 -15.66 14.96 -10.42
CA TYR A 50 -14.38 14.72 -9.77
C TYR A 50 -13.27 15.65 -10.25
N SER A 51 -12.38 15.99 -9.33
CA SER A 51 -11.11 16.64 -9.62
C SER A 51 -10.03 16.14 -8.67
N ALA A 52 -8.76 16.36 -9.02
CA ALA A 52 -7.62 15.91 -8.24
C ALA A 52 -6.52 16.97 -8.20
N MET A 53 -5.81 17.05 -7.09
CA MET A 53 -4.67 17.94 -6.92
C MET A 53 -3.53 17.26 -6.16
N LEU A 54 -2.32 17.35 -6.71
CA LEU A 54 -1.11 16.98 -5.97
C LEU A 54 -0.90 17.96 -4.80
N VAL A 55 -0.94 17.43 -3.59
CA VAL A 55 -0.79 18.19 -2.34
C VAL A 55 0.46 17.84 -1.56
N TYR A 56 1.09 16.70 -1.85
CA TYR A 56 2.37 16.33 -1.29
C TYR A 56 3.20 15.57 -2.31
N SER A 57 4.50 15.86 -2.38
CA SER A 57 5.48 15.06 -3.11
C SER A 57 6.85 15.19 -2.46
N GLN A 58 7.58 14.07 -2.38
CA GLN A 58 9.00 14.05 -2.01
C GLN A 58 9.88 14.61 -3.13
N ASN A 59 9.45 14.49 -4.39
CA ASN A 59 10.18 14.97 -5.55
C ASN A 59 9.20 15.47 -6.65
N PRO A 60 9.12 16.79 -6.93
CA PRO A 60 9.78 17.89 -6.23
C PRO A 60 9.21 18.03 -4.81
N ARG A 61 10.02 18.50 -3.85
CA ARG A 61 9.61 18.69 -2.45
C ARG A 61 8.43 19.67 -2.36
N LEU A 62 7.22 19.13 -2.30
CA LEU A 62 5.96 19.85 -2.20
C LEU A 62 5.23 19.37 -0.95
N ASN A 63 4.77 20.30 -0.12
CA ASN A 63 3.84 19.96 0.95
C ASN A 63 2.82 21.09 1.16
N LYS A 64 1.59 20.85 0.74
CA LYS A 64 0.41 21.70 0.95
C LYS A 64 -0.50 21.17 2.07
N LEU A 65 -0.15 20.03 2.67
CA LEU A 65 -0.89 19.43 3.77
C LEU A 65 -0.52 20.09 5.10
N SER A 66 -1.41 20.05 6.08
CA SER A 66 -1.03 20.39 7.45
C SER A 66 -0.03 19.34 8.00
N PRO A 67 0.76 19.67 9.04
CA PRO A 67 1.62 18.70 9.70
C PRO A 67 0.85 17.45 10.17
N GLN A 68 -0.32 17.65 10.79
CA GLN A 68 -1.17 16.56 11.25
C GLN A 68 -1.64 15.66 10.11
N GLN A 69 -2.09 16.22 8.98
CA GLN A 69 -2.50 15.43 7.81
C GLN A 69 -1.31 14.64 7.24
N THR A 70 -0.13 15.26 7.19
CA THR A 70 1.09 14.59 6.73
C THR A 70 1.44 13.39 7.61
N ASP A 71 1.35 13.56 8.92
CA ASP A 71 1.65 12.49 9.89
C ASP A 71 0.63 11.35 9.83
N MET A 72 -0.66 11.67 9.67
CA MET A 72 -1.71 10.65 9.48
C MET A 72 -1.48 9.84 8.20
N LEU A 73 -1.21 10.50 7.06
CA LEU A 73 -0.93 9.78 5.81
C LEU A 73 0.36 8.95 5.88
N ARG A 74 1.38 9.39 6.63
CA ARG A 74 2.57 8.59 6.90
C ARG A 74 2.27 7.38 7.77
N ALA A 75 1.40 7.52 8.76
CA ALA A 75 0.97 6.40 9.59
C ALA A 75 0.25 5.33 8.75
N VAL A 76 -0.64 5.76 7.84
CA VAL A 76 -1.30 4.85 6.88
C VAL A 76 -0.29 4.18 5.96
N ALA A 77 0.64 4.94 5.37
CA ALA A 77 1.69 4.38 4.52
C ALA A 77 2.52 3.32 5.25
N ASN A 78 2.95 3.61 6.48
CA ASN A 78 3.70 2.66 7.30
C ASN A 78 2.89 1.40 7.60
N TYR A 79 1.60 1.56 7.94
CA TYR A 79 0.70 0.43 8.21
C TYR A 79 0.58 -0.48 6.99
N GLN A 80 0.25 0.10 5.83
CA GLN A 80 0.09 -0.65 4.59
C GLN A 80 1.37 -1.34 4.14
N ALA A 81 2.52 -0.67 4.27
CA ALA A 81 3.81 -1.25 3.90
C ALA A 81 4.20 -2.49 4.73
N GLN A 82 3.66 -2.68 5.94
CA GLN A 82 3.89 -3.90 6.71
C GLN A 82 3.25 -5.13 6.05
N ILE A 83 2.18 -4.96 5.25
CA ILE A 83 1.54 -6.09 4.54
C ILE A 83 2.44 -6.62 3.41
N TRP A 84 3.26 -5.77 2.76
CA TRP A 84 4.17 -6.20 1.69
C TRP A 84 5.07 -7.36 2.09
N GLY A 85 5.45 -7.37 3.39
CA GLY A 85 6.29 -8.38 4.00
C GLY A 85 5.81 -9.81 3.73
N ASP A 86 4.49 -9.98 3.65
CA ASP A 86 3.85 -11.29 3.49
C ASP A 86 3.34 -11.53 2.05
N THR A 87 3.12 -10.48 1.24
CA THR A 87 2.47 -10.60 -0.08
C THR A 87 3.38 -10.44 -1.30
N ILE A 88 4.51 -9.72 -1.19
CA ILE A 88 5.51 -9.60 -2.27
C ILE A 88 6.76 -10.40 -1.95
N LEU A 89 7.15 -10.44 -0.66
CA LEU A 89 8.43 -11.01 -0.24
C LEU A 89 8.32 -12.53 -0.05
N GLU A 90 7.83 -13.28 -1.05
CA GLU A 90 7.89 -14.75 -1.09
C GLU A 90 9.34 -15.31 -1.04
N GLY A 91 10.32 -14.53 -0.57
CA GLY A 91 11.74 -14.81 -0.45
C GLY A 91 12.62 -13.95 -1.36
N ASP A 92 12.02 -13.34 -2.38
CA ASP A 92 12.74 -12.70 -3.49
C ASP A 92 13.20 -11.27 -3.22
N PHE A 93 12.76 -10.68 -2.11
CA PHE A 93 13.14 -9.33 -1.74
C PHE A 93 13.39 -9.20 -0.24
N HIS A 94 14.34 -8.35 0.10
CA HIS A 94 14.60 -7.90 1.47
C HIS A 94 14.27 -6.41 1.59
N SER A 95 13.34 -6.03 2.47
CA SER A 95 13.03 -4.61 2.72
C SER A 95 13.88 -4.03 3.86
N ALA A 96 14.16 -2.74 3.79
CA ALA A 96 14.88 -2.01 4.85
C ALA A 96 13.98 -1.63 6.04
N GLY A 97 12.66 -1.86 5.96
CA GLY A 97 11.68 -1.56 7.01
C GLY A 97 11.44 -0.07 7.28
N ARG A 98 11.90 0.83 6.41
CA ARG A 98 11.67 2.28 6.54
C ARG A 98 10.81 2.80 5.40
N THR A 99 9.50 2.80 5.62
CA THR A 99 8.53 3.34 4.66
C THR A 99 8.66 4.85 4.53
N ARG A 100 8.40 5.34 3.32
CA ARG A 100 8.37 6.75 2.98
C ARG A 100 7.08 7.04 2.22
N LEU A 101 6.32 8.02 2.68
CA LEU A 101 5.27 8.66 1.88
C LEU A 101 5.95 9.43 0.74
N ASP A 102 5.72 9.01 -0.51
CA ASP A 102 6.31 9.59 -1.71
C ASP A 102 5.44 10.71 -2.28
N SER A 103 4.14 10.48 -2.41
CA SER A 103 3.19 11.49 -2.91
C SER A 103 1.81 11.34 -2.29
N ALA A 104 1.05 12.44 -2.24
CA ALA A 104 -0.37 12.41 -1.95
C ALA A 104 -1.13 13.33 -2.91
N VAL A 105 -2.18 12.78 -3.50
CA VAL A 105 -3.17 13.48 -4.32
C VAL A 105 -4.45 13.56 -3.51
N VAL A 106 -4.94 14.77 -3.26
CA VAL A 106 -6.30 14.94 -2.74
C VAL A 106 -7.25 14.89 -3.93
N TYR A 107 -8.38 14.19 -3.78
CA TYR A 107 -9.44 14.21 -4.77
C TYR A 107 -10.74 14.73 -4.18
N PHE A 108 -11.48 15.45 -5.02
CA PHE A 108 -12.70 16.16 -4.66
C PHE A 108 -13.87 15.65 -5.47
N LYS A 109 -15.07 15.76 -4.89
CA LYS A 109 -16.35 15.61 -5.59
C LYS A 109 -17.12 16.92 -5.45
N GLY A 110 -17.16 17.72 -6.52
CA GLY A 110 -17.52 19.14 -6.43
C GLY A 110 -16.53 19.87 -5.51
N ASP A 111 -17.03 20.61 -4.53
CA ASP A 111 -16.21 21.42 -3.60
C ASP A 111 -15.79 20.67 -2.32
N ARG A 112 -16.08 19.36 -2.21
CA ARG A 112 -15.81 18.56 -1.01
C ARG A 112 -14.63 17.63 -1.23
N VAL A 113 -13.74 17.54 -0.25
CA VAL A 113 -12.69 16.51 -0.21
C VAL A 113 -13.38 15.15 -0.11
N ALA A 114 -13.17 14.30 -1.10
CA ALA A 114 -13.70 12.94 -1.16
C ALA A 114 -12.67 11.92 -0.66
N GLY A 115 -11.38 12.21 -0.74
CA GLY A 115 -10.33 11.42 -0.11
C GLY A 115 -8.93 11.79 -0.59
N PHE A 116 -7.97 10.92 -0.26
CA PHE A 116 -6.59 11.02 -0.69
C PHE A 116 -6.17 9.72 -1.39
N LYS A 117 -5.44 9.85 -2.49
CA LYS A 117 -4.66 8.76 -3.06
C LYS A 117 -3.20 8.98 -2.70
N ILE A 118 -2.61 8.05 -1.96
CA ILE A 118 -1.21 8.12 -1.54
C ILE A 118 -0.36 7.11 -2.29
N ARG A 119 0.90 7.47 -2.52
CA ARG A 119 1.94 6.55 -2.96
C ARG A 119 3.03 6.53 -1.91
N TYR A 120 3.50 5.34 -1.57
CA TYR A 120 4.55 5.15 -0.59
C TYR A 120 5.49 4.03 -1.02
N SER A 121 6.69 4.03 -0.44
CA SER A 121 7.72 3.06 -0.80
C SER A 121 8.65 2.72 0.35
N GLU A 122 9.25 1.54 0.28
CA GLU A 122 10.38 1.12 1.09
C GLU A 122 11.60 0.86 0.23
N LYS A 123 12.78 1.17 0.77
CA LYS A 123 14.03 0.69 0.18
C LYS A 123 14.05 -0.82 0.30
N ALA A 124 14.41 -1.51 -0.78
CA ALA A 124 14.50 -2.95 -0.81
C ALA A 124 15.65 -3.42 -1.70
N TRP A 125 16.00 -4.68 -1.57
CA TRP A 125 16.96 -5.37 -2.43
C TRP A 125 16.31 -6.59 -3.04
N ASN A 126 16.53 -6.81 -4.34
CA ASN A 126 16.16 -8.07 -4.98
C ASN A 126 17.17 -9.16 -4.58
N THR A 127 16.68 -10.15 -3.84
CA THR A 127 17.46 -11.28 -3.32
C THR A 127 17.39 -12.53 -4.20
N SER A 128 16.49 -12.58 -5.19
CA SER A 128 16.36 -13.72 -6.12
C SER A 128 17.61 -13.93 -7.01
N GLU A 129 18.40 -12.89 -7.24
CA GLU A 129 19.56 -12.90 -8.14
C GLU A 129 20.91 -12.76 -7.40
N CYS A 130 20.94 -12.81 -6.07
CA CYS A 130 22.17 -12.67 -5.29
C CYS A 130 22.26 -13.72 -4.18
N ALA A 131 23.48 -13.95 -3.67
CA ALA A 131 23.74 -14.86 -2.56
C ALA A 131 23.41 -14.20 -1.21
N PHE A 132 22.12 -13.88 -0.98
CA PHE A 132 21.66 -13.31 0.29
C PHE A 132 21.57 -14.39 1.37
N ASP A 133 22.28 -14.20 2.48
CA ASP A 133 22.36 -15.12 3.62
C ASP A 133 21.63 -14.62 4.87
N GLY A 134 20.83 -13.54 4.74
CA GLY A 134 20.19 -12.87 5.87
C GLY A 134 21.02 -11.76 6.50
N SER A 135 22.31 -11.62 6.13
CA SER A 135 23.17 -10.55 6.65
C SER A 135 23.11 -9.28 5.80
N LYS A 136 23.35 -8.13 6.43
CA LYS A 136 23.43 -6.85 5.71
C LYS A 136 24.59 -6.80 4.70
N ASP A 137 25.67 -7.54 4.95
CA ASP A 137 26.84 -7.53 4.07
C ASP A 137 26.59 -8.26 2.75
N SER A 138 25.79 -9.33 2.76
CA SER A 138 25.43 -10.06 1.52
C SER A 138 24.54 -9.24 0.59
N LEU A 139 23.83 -8.21 1.10
CA LEU A 139 23.04 -7.27 0.29
C LEU A 139 23.88 -6.45 -0.70
N LYS A 140 25.21 -6.34 -0.53
CA LYS A 140 26.09 -5.58 -1.44
C LYS A 140 26.10 -6.16 -2.86
N GLY A 141 25.85 -7.45 -3.01
CA GLY A 141 25.74 -8.12 -4.31
C GLY A 141 24.35 -8.05 -4.93
N CYS A 142 23.37 -7.51 -4.20
CA CYS A 142 21.96 -7.50 -4.59
C CYS A 142 21.59 -6.17 -5.27
N LYS A 143 20.63 -6.22 -6.20
CA LYS A 143 20.13 -5.02 -6.86
C LYS A 143 19.29 -4.21 -5.87
N GLU A 144 19.76 -3.01 -5.56
CA GLU A 144 19.03 -2.05 -4.72
C GLU A 144 17.93 -1.37 -5.52
N GLY A 145 16.77 -1.19 -4.89
CA GLY A 145 15.65 -0.45 -5.44
C GLY A 145 14.65 -0.06 -4.36
N ARG A 146 13.40 0.10 -4.77
CA ARG A 146 12.27 0.39 -3.88
C ARG A 146 11.05 -0.43 -4.26
N ILE A 147 10.38 -0.97 -3.25
CA ILE A 147 9.02 -1.49 -3.38
C ILE A 147 8.09 -0.30 -3.17
N SER A 148 7.10 -0.13 -4.04
CA SER A 148 6.10 0.94 -3.91
C SER A 148 4.69 0.44 -4.19
N GLU A 149 3.72 1.04 -3.51
CA GLU A 149 2.29 0.77 -3.64
C GLU A 149 1.50 2.08 -3.58
N GLU A 150 0.22 2.00 -3.93
CA GLU A 150 -0.74 3.09 -3.79
C GLU A 150 -1.92 2.66 -2.91
N SER A 151 -2.47 3.58 -2.13
CA SER A 151 -3.69 3.37 -1.33
C SER A 151 -4.64 4.53 -1.44
N TYR A 152 -5.91 4.26 -1.20
CA TYR A 152 -6.93 5.26 -0.94
C TYR A 152 -7.11 5.47 0.56
N VAL A 153 -7.29 6.72 0.98
CA VAL A 153 -7.47 7.12 2.38
C VAL A 153 -8.65 8.08 2.48
N SER A 154 -9.57 7.81 3.39
CA SER A 154 -10.76 8.63 3.59
C SER A 154 -10.43 10.01 4.12
N PRO A 155 -11.32 11.01 3.94
CA PRO A 155 -11.06 12.38 4.39
C PRO A 155 -10.79 12.53 5.89
N ASP A 156 -11.33 11.61 6.71
CA ASP A 156 -11.14 11.54 8.16
C ASP A 156 -10.00 10.62 8.59
N PHE A 157 -9.28 10.02 7.63
CA PHE A 157 -8.16 9.09 7.83
C PHE A 157 -8.52 7.79 8.57
N GLN A 158 -9.82 7.49 8.73
CA GLN A 158 -10.30 6.30 9.45
C GLN A 158 -10.52 5.09 8.55
N THR A 159 -10.65 5.28 7.24
CA THR A 159 -10.74 4.19 6.27
C THR A 159 -9.60 4.29 5.28
N PHE A 160 -8.93 3.18 5.03
CA PHE A 160 -7.94 3.10 3.98
C PHE A 160 -7.78 1.67 3.49
N PHE A 161 -7.42 1.54 2.21
CA PHE A 161 -7.24 0.25 1.53
C PHE A 161 -6.30 0.43 0.33
N THR A 162 -5.65 -0.66 -0.06
CA THR A 162 -4.74 -0.69 -1.20
C THR A 162 -5.48 -0.51 -2.52
N ASP A 163 -4.84 0.17 -3.48
CA ASP A 163 -5.30 0.19 -4.86
C ASP A 163 -5.08 -1.17 -5.51
N GLU A 164 -6.11 -2.03 -5.52
CA GLU A 164 -6.02 -3.41 -6.01
C GLU A 164 -5.58 -3.53 -7.48
N ASP A 165 -5.87 -2.50 -8.29
CA ASP A 165 -5.43 -2.41 -9.69
C ASP A 165 -3.93 -2.12 -9.82
N ARG A 166 -3.28 -1.68 -8.73
CA ARG A 166 -1.87 -1.28 -8.67
C ARG A 166 -1.18 -1.96 -7.49
N GLN A 167 -1.02 -3.26 -7.64
CA GLN A 167 -0.24 -4.08 -6.73
C GLN A 167 1.16 -3.49 -6.52
N ALA A 168 1.65 -3.70 -5.30
CA ALA A 168 2.97 -3.25 -4.93
C ALA A 168 4.05 -3.85 -5.85
N GLY A 169 5.01 -3.02 -6.25
CA GLY A 169 6.00 -3.38 -7.26
C GLY A 169 7.40 -2.88 -6.92
N PHE A 170 8.40 -3.68 -7.29
CA PHE A 170 9.81 -3.31 -7.16
C PHE A 170 10.29 -2.50 -8.37
N SER A 171 11.03 -1.42 -8.11
CA SER A 171 11.66 -0.60 -9.15
C SER A 171 13.07 -0.17 -8.72
N LEU A 172 13.98 -0.02 -9.68
CA LEU A 172 15.37 0.42 -9.44
C LEU A 172 15.49 1.93 -9.18
N GLY A 173 14.39 2.65 -8.94
CA GLY A 173 14.39 4.09 -8.68
C GLY A 173 14.44 4.98 -9.94
N LEU A 174 13.96 4.48 -11.07
CA LEU A 174 13.85 5.22 -12.35
C LEU A 174 12.44 5.82 -12.59
N ASN A 175 11.77 6.34 -11.55
CA ASN A 175 10.51 7.09 -11.70
C ASN A 175 10.55 8.38 -10.89
#